data_AF-A0A3B9YDW2-F1
#
_entry.id   AF-A0A3B9YDW2-F1
#
_cell.length_a   1.000
_cell.length_b   1.000
_cell.length_c   1.000
_cell.angle_alpha   90.00
_cell.angle_beta   90.00
_cell.angle_gamma   90.00
#
_symmetry.space_group_name_H-M   'P 1'
#
loop_
_entity.id
_entity.type
_entity.pdbx_description
1 polymer ?
#
loop_
_entity_poly.entity_id
_entity_poly.type
_entity_poly.pdbx_seq_one_letter_code
_entity_poly.pdbx_strand_id
1 'polypeptide(L)'
;MKLSGAAKAKAMDFAADEFSLKLSGASRSELNLVLKNLYLDLAGGSRATLTGQAKNITAQLSGASKTQAFDFFAQNAELDLAGASNVEVSVSENLKVKASGDSQVYLRGEPKMETSLSGASRVYQVDDDSLNSRQPEAL
;
A
#
# COMPACT_ATOMS: atom_id res chain seq x y z
N MET A 1 -5.78 -11.47 -10.14
CA MET A 1 -6.45 -12.20 -9.04
C MET A 1 -7.59 -11.35 -8.49
N LYS A 2 -8.78 -11.94 -8.25
CA LYS A 2 -9.94 -11.23 -7.68
C LYS A 2 -10.51 -12.03 -6.51
N LEU A 3 -10.74 -11.38 -5.38
CA LEU A 3 -11.38 -11.94 -4.19
C LEU A 3 -12.53 -11.04 -3.72
N SER A 4 -13.63 -11.64 -3.30
CA SER A 4 -14.81 -10.93 -2.83
C SER A 4 -15.51 -11.70 -1.71
N GLY A 5 -16.23 -11.00 -0.85
CA GLY A 5 -16.88 -11.60 0.33
C GLY A 5 -15.90 -11.73 1.49
N ALA A 6 -15.75 -12.92 2.06
CA ALA A 6 -14.82 -13.20 3.16
C ALA A 6 -13.72 -14.20 2.71
N ALA A 7 -13.13 -13.94 1.54
CA ALA A 7 -12.17 -14.86 0.92
C ALA A 7 -10.73 -14.60 1.40
N LYS A 8 -9.90 -15.64 1.37
CA LYS A 8 -8.47 -15.57 1.70
C LYS A 8 -7.64 -16.11 0.55
N ALA A 9 -6.50 -15.49 0.29
CA ALA A 9 -5.53 -15.93 -0.70
C ALA A 9 -4.11 -15.88 -0.18
N LYS A 10 -3.30 -16.82 -0.65
CA LYS A 10 -1.86 -16.84 -0.40
C LYS A 10 -1.12 -17.21 -1.68
N ALA A 11 -0.08 -16.46 -2.02
CA ALA A 11 0.85 -16.80 -3.09
C ALA A 11 2.27 -16.50 -2.62
N MET A 12 3.18 -17.45 -2.78
CA MET A 12 4.58 -17.30 -2.37
C MET A 12 5.48 -17.50 -3.59
N ASP A 13 6.65 -16.85 -3.60
CA ASP A 13 7.68 -17.01 -4.64
C ASP A 13 7.17 -16.78 -6.07
N PHE A 14 6.28 -15.79 -6.24
CA PHE A 14 5.66 -15.52 -7.54
C PHE A 14 6.40 -14.41 -8.28
N ALA A 15 6.91 -14.71 -9.48
CA ALA A 15 7.57 -13.74 -10.34
C ALA A 15 6.79 -13.58 -11.66
N ALA A 16 6.55 -12.34 -12.06
CA ALA A 16 5.90 -12.00 -13.32
C ALA A 16 6.25 -10.57 -13.74
N ASP A 17 5.93 -10.18 -14.97
CA ASP A 17 6.04 -8.77 -15.34
C ASP A 17 4.94 -7.93 -14.70
N GLU A 18 3.71 -8.45 -14.68
CA GLU A 18 2.55 -7.72 -14.17
C GLU A 18 1.69 -8.59 -13.27
N PHE A 19 1.15 -7.99 -12.21
CA PHE A 19 0.16 -8.63 -11.36
C PHE A 19 -0.92 -7.63 -10.97
N SER A 20 -2.18 -8.06 -11.04
CA SER A 20 -3.33 -7.27 -10.59
C SER A 20 -4.06 -8.02 -9.48
N LEU A 21 -4.23 -7.38 -8.33
CA LEU A 21 -4.99 -7.87 -7.19
C LEU A 21 -6.21 -6.99 -6.96
N LYS A 22 -7.39 -7.59 -7.01
CA LYS A 22 -8.64 -6.94 -6.62
C LYS A 22 -9.26 -7.61 -5.40
N LEU A 23 -9.44 -6.87 -4.31
CA LEU A 23 -10.10 -7.35 -3.08
C LEU A 23 -11.36 -6.54 -2.81
N SER A 24 -12.46 -7.21 -2.50
CA SER A 24 -13.68 -6.53 -2.01
C SER A 24 -14.32 -7.27 -0.83
N GLY A 25 -15.17 -6.57 -0.08
CA GLY A 25 -15.81 -7.11 1.13
C GLY A 25 -14.85 -7.12 2.32
N ALA A 26 -14.70 -8.28 2.97
CA ALA A 26 -13.80 -8.55 4.09
C ALA A 26 -12.71 -9.56 3.69
N SER A 27 -12.21 -9.45 2.45
CA SER A 27 -11.23 -10.38 1.89
C SER A 27 -9.81 -10.08 2.38
N ARG A 28 -8.96 -11.11 2.47
CA ARG A 28 -7.55 -10.99 2.87
C ARG A 28 -6.61 -11.67 1.86
N SER A 29 -5.44 -11.11 1.64
CA SER A 29 -4.38 -11.75 0.84
C SER A 29 -3.00 -11.60 1.48
N GLU A 30 -2.17 -12.63 1.31
CA GLU A 30 -0.75 -12.66 1.70
C GLU A 30 0.08 -13.06 0.48
N LEU A 31 0.85 -12.13 -0.08
CA LEU A 31 1.55 -12.33 -1.35
C LEU A 31 3.05 -12.04 -1.20
N ASN A 32 3.89 -12.94 -1.68
CA ASN A 32 5.31 -12.70 -1.92
C ASN A 32 5.53 -12.65 -3.44
N LEU A 33 5.85 -11.46 -3.96
CA LEU A 33 5.86 -11.17 -5.38
C LEU A 33 7.17 -10.48 -5.81
N VAL A 34 7.65 -10.82 -7.01
CA VAL A 34 8.75 -10.13 -7.71
C VAL A 34 8.23 -9.67 -9.07
N LEU A 35 8.01 -8.37 -9.24
CA LEU A 35 7.26 -7.83 -10.37
C LEU A 35 7.92 -6.63 -11.05
N LYS A 36 7.50 -6.31 -12.27
CA LYS A 36 7.70 -4.95 -12.82
C LYS A 36 6.55 -4.04 -12.39
N ASN A 37 5.30 -4.43 -12.63
CA ASN A 37 4.12 -3.64 -12.34
C ASN A 37 3.16 -4.39 -11.40
N LEU A 38 2.75 -3.73 -10.31
CA LEU A 38 1.75 -4.23 -9.39
C LEU A 38 0.55 -3.28 -9.34
N TYR A 39 -0.64 -3.81 -9.61
CA TYR A 39 -1.90 -3.09 -9.53
C TYR A 39 -2.73 -3.62 -8.36
N LEU A 40 -3.10 -2.76 -7.43
CA LEU A 40 -3.92 -3.08 -6.26
C LEU A 40 -5.23 -2.31 -6.32
N ASP A 41 -6.35 -3.01 -6.19
CA ASP A 41 -7.69 -2.42 -6.08
C ASP A 41 -8.38 -3.05 -4.87
N LEU A 42 -8.42 -2.33 -3.76
CA LEU A 42 -8.99 -2.77 -2.51
C LEU A 42 -10.22 -1.93 -2.16
N ALA A 43 -11.34 -2.61 -1.90
CA ALA A 43 -12.58 -1.99 -1.47
C ALA A 43 -13.12 -2.65 -0.20
N GLY A 44 -13.85 -1.89 0.61
CA GLY A 44 -14.52 -2.38 1.82
C GLY A 44 -13.58 -2.50 3.01
N GLY A 45 -13.68 -3.60 3.76
CA GLY A 45 -12.82 -3.93 4.91
C GLY A 45 -11.75 -4.96 4.56
N SER A 46 -11.16 -4.83 3.37
CA SER A 46 -10.19 -5.79 2.84
C SER A 46 -8.77 -5.53 3.35
N ARG A 47 -7.93 -6.57 3.33
CA ARG A 47 -6.53 -6.48 3.74
C ARG A 47 -5.57 -7.17 2.77
N ALA A 48 -4.54 -6.47 2.33
CA ALA A 48 -3.43 -7.07 1.58
C ALA A 48 -2.13 -6.98 2.39
N THR A 49 -1.41 -8.08 2.48
CA THR A 49 -0.06 -8.17 3.04
C THR A 49 0.88 -8.58 1.92
N LEU A 50 1.88 -7.75 1.62
CA LEU A 50 2.77 -7.88 0.48
C LEU A 50 4.22 -7.93 0.96
N THR A 51 5.00 -8.83 0.36
CA THR A 51 6.45 -8.94 0.56
C THR A 51 7.16 -9.14 -0.78
N GLY A 52 8.43 -8.74 -0.90
CA GLY A 52 9.20 -8.87 -2.14
C GLY A 52 9.49 -7.50 -2.77
N GLN A 53 9.32 -7.38 -4.09
CA GLN A 53 9.70 -6.16 -4.81
C GLN A 53 8.89 -5.92 -6.10
N ALA A 54 8.70 -4.64 -6.44
CA ALA A 54 8.25 -4.22 -7.77
C ALA A 54 8.99 -2.98 -8.26
N LYS A 55 8.98 -2.75 -9.58
CA LYS A 55 9.39 -1.46 -10.12
C LYS A 55 8.34 -0.39 -9.86
N ASN A 56 7.08 -0.68 -10.18
CA ASN A 56 5.97 0.26 -10.09
C ASN A 56 4.81 -0.37 -9.30
N ILE A 57 4.22 0.41 -8.39
CA ILE A 57 2.97 0.08 -7.73
C ILE A 57 1.92 1.15 -8.08
N THR A 58 0.72 0.71 -8.45
CA THR A 58 -0.46 1.55 -8.48
C THR A 58 -1.50 0.95 -7.55
N ALA A 59 -1.92 1.68 -6.52
CA ALA A 59 -2.86 1.20 -5.52
C ALA A 59 -4.07 2.12 -5.39
N GLN A 60 -5.26 1.57 -5.55
CA GLN A 60 -6.54 2.22 -5.32
C GLN A 60 -7.22 1.57 -4.13
N LEU A 61 -7.47 2.35 -3.08
CA LEU A 61 -8.05 1.87 -1.83
C LEU A 61 -9.30 2.69 -1.51
N SER A 62 -10.40 2.00 -1.21
CA SER A 62 -11.66 2.62 -0.83
C SER A 62 -12.31 1.94 0.38
N GLY A 63 -12.90 2.75 1.27
CA GLY A 63 -13.58 2.25 2.47
C GLY A 63 -12.64 2.15 3.67
N ALA A 64 -12.65 1.03 4.38
CA ALA A 64 -11.85 0.75 5.57
C ALA A 64 -10.78 -0.32 5.29
N SER A 65 -10.06 -0.13 4.20
CA SER A 65 -9.12 -1.11 3.67
C SER A 65 -7.71 -0.91 4.24
N LYS A 66 -6.94 -2.00 4.34
CA LYS A 66 -5.56 -1.96 4.86
C LYS A 66 -4.58 -2.63 3.90
N THR A 67 -3.48 -1.95 3.57
CA THR A 67 -2.34 -2.55 2.86
C THR A 67 -1.10 -2.52 3.75
N GLN A 68 -0.47 -3.67 3.93
CA GLN A 68 0.77 -3.86 4.68
C GLN A 68 1.87 -4.25 3.70
N ALA A 69 2.76 -3.33 3.39
CA ALA A 69 3.78 -3.51 2.35
C ALA A 69 5.13 -2.88 2.72
N PHE A 70 5.47 -2.80 4.01
CA PHE A 70 6.82 -2.37 4.43
C PHE A 70 7.91 -3.34 3.98
N ASP A 71 7.60 -4.65 3.95
CA ASP A 71 8.50 -5.69 3.45
C ASP A 71 8.42 -5.86 1.92
N PHE A 72 7.78 -4.91 1.22
CA PHE A 72 7.65 -4.88 -0.23
C PHE A 72 8.30 -3.62 -0.79
N PHE A 73 9.43 -3.78 -1.48
CA PHE A 73 10.22 -2.64 -1.96
C PHE A 73 9.79 -2.20 -3.35
N ALA A 74 9.39 -0.94 -3.49
CA ALA A 74 9.08 -0.32 -4.77
C ALA A 74 10.06 0.78 -5.17
N GLN A 75 10.29 0.96 -6.47
CA GLN A 75 10.95 2.16 -6.98
C GLN A 75 9.95 3.32 -7.05
N ASN A 76 8.79 3.06 -7.67
CA ASN A 76 7.74 4.05 -7.88
C ASN A 76 6.42 3.58 -7.30
N ALA A 77 5.67 4.48 -6.67
CA ALA A 77 4.33 4.20 -6.16
C ALA A 77 3.36 5.34 -6.45
N GLU A 78 2.16 4.99 -6.91
CA GLU A 78 1.00 5.87 -7.00
C GLU A 78 -0.14 5.30 -6.13
N LEU A 79 -0.57 6.09 -5.15
CA LEU A 79 -1.59 5.71 -4.18
C LEU A 79 -2.80 6.64 -4.32
N ASP A 80 -3.97 6.07 -4.53
CA ASP A 80 -5.26 6.78 -4.51
C ASP A 80 -6.15 6.19 -3.41
N LEU A 81 -6.37 6.97 -2.36
CA LEU A 81 -6.98 6.53 -1.10
C LEU A 81 -8.24 7.34 -0.82
N ALA A 82 -9.35 6.63 -0.61
CA ALA A 82 -10.62 7.23 -0.24
C ALA A 82 -11.23 6.55 1.00
N GLY A 83 -11.75 7.36 1.92
CA GLY A 83 -12.39 6.89 3.15
C GLY A 83 -11.41 6.79 4.32
N ALA A 84 -11.42 5.66 5.04
CA ALA A 84 -10.60 5.38 6.22
C ALA A 84 -9.59 4.26 5.92
N SER A 85 -8.76 4.48 4.89
CA SER A 85 -7.81 3.48 4.41
C SER A 85 -6.42 3.67 5.03
N ASN A 86 -5.74 2.57 5.35
CA ASN A 86 -4.40 2.59 5.91
C ASN A 86 -3.41 1.87 4.99
N VAL A 87 -2.33 2.54 4.60
CA VAL A 87 -1.31 1.99 3.70
C VAL A 87 0.06 2.09 4.34
N GLU A 88 0.77 0.97 4.43
CA GLU A 88 2.19 0.88 4.76
C GLU A 88 2.94 0.56 3.45
N VAL A 89 3.93 1.36 3.05
CA VAL A 89 4.67 1.19 1.79
C VAL A 89 6.15 1.57 1.93
N SER A 90 7.02 0.87 1.22
CA SER A 90 8.46 1.19 1.10
C SER A 90 8.78 1.62 -0.33
N VAL A 91 9.23 2.87 -0.52
CA VAL A 91 9.45 3.47 -1.86
C VAL A 91 10.79 4.20 -1.90
N SER A 92 11.52 4.04 -3.01
CA SER A 92 12.89 4.56 -3.14
C SER A 92 13.07 5.73 -4.12
N GLU A 93 12.24 5.87 -5.16
CA GLU A 93 12.43 6.92 -6.18
C GLU A 93 11.31 7.96 -6.20
N ASN A 94 10.07 7.56 -6.49
CA ASN A 94 8.94 8.49 -6.65
C ASN A 94 7.69 7.98 -5.95
N LEU A 95 7.04 8.85 -5.19
CA LEU A 95 5.78 8.57 -4.52
C LEU A 95 4.75 9.65 -4.85
N LYS A 96 3.63 9.23 -5.43
CA LYS A 96 2.46 10.07 -5.62
C LYS A 96 1.34 9.59 -4.71
N VAL A 97 0.80 10.47 -3.87
CA VAL A 97 -0.31 10.14 -2.96
C VAL A 97 -1.47 11.09 -3.20
N LYS A 98 -2.62 10.54 -3.52
CA LYS A 98 -3.91 11.22 -3.45
C LYS A 98 -4.70 10.57 -2.33
N ALA A 99 -5.06 11.34 -1.32
CA ALA A 99 -5.81 10.81 -0.18
C ALA A 99 -6.94 11.74 0.22
N SER A 100 -8.08 11.13 0.56
CA SER A 100 -9.28 11.83 1.03
C SER A 100 -9.94 11.07 2.19
N GLY A 101 -10.62 11.80 3.07
CA GLY A 101 -11.26 11.24 4.27
C GLY A 101 -10.30 11.15 5.46
N ASP A 102 -10.25 9.98 6.12
CA ASP A 102 -9.40 9.62 7.27
C ASP A 102 -8.26 8.66 6.87
N SER A 103 -7.74 8.81 5.65
CA SER A 103 -6.74 7.88 5.12
C SER A 103 -5.33 8.18 5.65
N GLN A 104 -4.59 7.13 6.02
CA GLN A 104 -3.24 7.24 6.56
C GLN A 104 -2.25 6.47 5.70
N VAL A 105 -1.16 7.13 5.31
CA VAL A 105 -0.04 6.51 4.61
C VAL A 105 1.17 6.51 5.54
N TYR A 106 1.81 5.37 5.67
CA TYR A 106 3.06 5.19 6.39
C TYR A 106 4.12 4.81 5.35
N LEU A 107 5.10 5.68 5.18
CA LEU A 107 6.11 5.58 4.16
C LEU A 107 7.46 5.25 4.79
N ARG A 108 8.13 4.23 4.24
CA ARG A 108 9.57 3.99 4.43
C ARG A 108 10.35 4.40 3.19
N GLY A 109 11.52 5.00 3.40
CA GLY A 109 12.39 5.50 2.35
C GLY A 109 12.22 6.99 2.08
N GLU A 110 13.06 7.52 1.20
CA GLU A 110 13.14 8.96 0.88
C GLU A 110 12.84 9.23 -0.61
N PRO A 111 11.65 8.90 -1.12
CA PRO A 111 11.30 9.17 -2.52
C PRO A 111 11.00 10.66 -2.73
N LYS A 112 11.01 11.10 -3.99
CA LYS A 112 10.41 12.37 -4.39
C LYS A 112 8.90 12.27 -4.24
N MET A 113 8.31 13.15 -3.43
CA MET A 113 6.89 13.09 -3.08
C MET A 113 6.04 14.14 -3.79
N GLU A 114 4.91 13.69 -4.35
CA GLU A 114 3.81 14.53 -4.81
C GLU A 114 2.53 14.12 -4.07
N THR A 115 2.09 14.95 -3.12
CA THR A 115 0.94 14.63 -2.26
C THR A 115 -0.22 15.57 -2.51
N SER A 116 -1.43 15.02 -2.60
CA SER A 116 -2.70 15.74 -2.65
C SER A 116 -3.61 15.15 -1.58
N LEU A 117 -3.58 15.76 -0.40
CA LEU A 117 -4.28 15.29 0.80
C LEU A 117 -5.49 16.19 1.08
N SER A 118 -6.60 15.59 1.48
CA SER A 118 -7.83 16.28 1.85
C SER A 118 -8.53 15.59 3.02
N GLY A 119 -9.36 16.33 3.75
CA GLY A 119 -9.96 15.85 4.99
C GLY A 119 -8.93 15.74 6.12
N ALA A 120 -8.93 14.60 6.81
CA ALA A 120 -8.01 14.27 7.90
C ALA A 120 -6.90 13.29 7.45
N SER A 121 -6.69 13.17 6.14
CA SER A 121 -5.65 12.31 5.59
C SER A 121 -4.24 12.82 5.90
N ARG A 122 -3.32 11.88 6.15
CA ARG A 122 -1.93 12.18 6.53
C ARG A 122 -0.96 11.17 5.94
N VAL A 123 0.25 11.65 5.62
CA VAL A 123 1.41 10.82 5.29
C VAL A 123 2.38 10.91 6.45
N TYR A 124 2.86 9.76 6.92
CA TYR A 124 3.80 9.60 8.01
C TYR A 124 5.08 8.99 7.48
N GLN A 125 6.21 9.65 7.72
CA GLN A 125 7.50 9.04 7.46
C GLN A 125 7.86 8.10 8.62
N VAL A 126 8.30 6.90 8.27
CA VAL A 126 8.71 5.85 9.20
C VAL A 126 10.14 5.48 8.85
N ASP A 127 11.07 5.81 9.74
CA ASP A 127 12.47 5.39 9.60
C ASP A 127 12.63 3.94 10.09
N ASP A 128 13.51 3.17 9.45
CA ASP A 128 13.73 1.75 9.78
C ASP A 128 14.30 1.56 11.21
N ASP A 129 14.91 2.61 11.77
CA ASP A 129 15.44 2.66 13.15
C ASP A 129 14.36 2.94 14.23
N SER A 130 13.10 3.13 13.85
CA SER A 130 12.04 3.60 14.76
C SER A 130 11.44 2.54 15.70
N LEU A 131 12.02 1.35 15.80
CA LEU A 131 11.69 0.42 16.90
C LEU A 131 12.09 0.98 18.28
N ASN A 132 12.82 2.10 18.35
CA ASN A 132 13.13 2.80 19.59
C ASN A 132 12.74 4.30 19.54
N SER A 133 11.50 4.60 19.94
CA SER A 133 11.13 5.86 20.63
C SER A 133 11.16 7.22 19.89
N ARG A 134 10.68 7.33 18.64
CA ARG A 134 10.26 8.64 18.08
C ARG A 134 8.94 8.52 17.33
N GLN A 135 8.00 9.41 17.62
CA GLN A 135 6.70 9.48 16.96
C GLN A 135 6.88 9.68 15.45
N PRO A 136 6.04 9.05 14.60
CA PRO A 136 6.09 9.29 13.17
C PRO A 136 5.86 10.78 12.88
N GLU A 137 6.74 11.39 12.07
CA GLU A 137 6.59 12.78 11.65
C GLU A 137 5.60 12.86 10.48
N ALA A 138 4.62 13.76 10.58
CA ALA A 138 3.64 13.99 9.53
C ALA A 138 4.23 14.94 8.49
N LEU A 139 4.08 14.57 7.21
CA LEU A 139 4.50 15.34 6.03
C LEU A 139 3.35 16.18 5.47
#